data_AF-A0A5A8TRW9-F1
#
_entry.id   AF-A0A5A8TRW9-F1
#
_cell.length_a   1.000
_cell.length_b   1.000
_cell.length_c   1.000
_cell.angle_alpha   90.00
_cell.angle_beta   90.00
_cell.angle_gamma   90.00
#
_symmetry.space_group_name_H-M   'P 1'
#
loop_
_entity.id
_entity.type
_entity.pdbx_description
1 polymer ?
#
loop_
_entity_poly.entity_id
_entity_poly.type
_entity_poly.pdbx_seq_one_letter_code
_entity_poly.pdbx_strand_id
1 'polypeptide(L)'
;MNNYRLLISCPDAQGLVAKVSQFVFKLNGNIIEAHHHLDEQNKRFFMRIEIGANLTCSLDEFKQKFTQLADKYQMNWRINDTNERKRILIMGSKSSHCVADLLHRGLENELEGEIVGVLSNHDKLKEIVSWYGVDFKKVAIEQKTVLADMQKMMAAVYDFNPDVIVLARYMQIIPKKMCEKYAGKIINIHHSFLPSFAGRNPYQRAAERGVKLIGATCHYVTEELDEGPIIEQDVLRVDHSD
;
A
#
# COMPACT_ATOMS: atom_id res chain seq x y z
N MET A 1 23.48 -0.54 -7.81
CA MET A 1 23.44 0.82 -8.41
C MET A 1 22.25 1.52 -7.78
N ASN A 2 22.41 2.74 -7.27
CA ASN A 2 21.32 3.43 -6.55
C ASN A 2 20.37 4.09 -7.55
N ASN A 3 19.21 3.50 -7.80
CA ASN A 3 18.21 4.17 -8.62
C ASN A 3 17.31 5.03 -7.73
N TYR A 4 16.87 6.17 -8.26
CA TYR A 4 15.85 7.00 -7.64
C TYR A 4 14.54 6.89 -8.40
N ARG A 5 13.43 6.81 -7.68
CA ARG A 5 12.09 6.75 -8.27
C ARG A 5 11.35 8.04 -7.95
N LEU A 6 11.11 8.86 -8.97
CA LEU A 6 10.33 10.10 -8.86
C LEU A 6 8.91 9.85 -9.37
N LEU A 7 7.93 10.16 -8.52
CA LEU A 7 6.50 10.07 -8.81
C LEU A 7 5.90 11.47 -8.73
N ILE A 8 5.08 11.83 -9.70
CA ILE A 8 4.45 13.15 -9.84
C ILE A 8 2.96 12.98 -10.15
N SER A 9 2.12 13.81 -9.53
CA SER A 9 0.74 14.06 -9.91
C SER A 9 0.46 15.57 -9.85
N CYS A 10 -0.05 16.16 -10.92
CA CYS A 10 -0.35 17.60 -11.01
C CYS A 10 -1.52 17.88 -11.95
N PRO A 11 -2.10 19.10 -11.95
CA PRO A 11 -2.93 19.56 -13.06
C PRO A 11 -2.17 19.49 -14.37
N ASP A 12 -2.86 19.14 -15.47
CA ASP A 12 -2.20 19.10 -16.77
C ASP A 12 -1.71 20.48 -17.23
N ALA A 13 -0.53 20.49 -17.86
CA ALA A 13 0.10 21.71 -18.36
C ALA A 13 1.06 21.40 -19.51
N GLN A 14 1.19 22.36 -20.43
CA GLN A 14 2.05 22.19 -21.60
C GLN A 14 3.52 21.94 -21.19
N GLY A 15 4.11 20.86 -21.70
CA GLY A 15 5.55 20.58 -21.60
C GLY A 15 6.02 20.09 -20.22
N LEU A 16 5.14 19.48 -19.40
CA LEU A 16 5.54 18.87 -18.13
C LEU A 16 6.66 17.84 -18.32
N VAL A 17 6.51 16.93 -19.30
CA VAL A 17 7.52 15.91 -19.63
C VAL A 17 8.88 16.55 -19.93
N ALA A 18 8.93 17.53 -20.84
CA ALA A 18 10.17 18.21 -21.22
C ALA A 18 10.83 18.93 -20.05
N LYS A 19 10.04 19.57 -19.16
CA LYS A 19 10.60 20.28 -18.00
C LYS A 19 11.19 19.34 -16.97
N VAL A 20 10.51 18.23 -16.67
CA VAL A 20 11.00 17.22 -15.73
C VAL A 20 12.23 16.52 -16.29
N SER A 21 12.20 16.09 -17.56
CA SER A 21 13.37 15.43 -18.17
C SER A 21 14.58 16.36 -18.27
N GLN A 22 14.37 17.62 -18.65
CA GLN A 22 15.42 18.63 -18.68
C GLN A 22 15.99 18.92 -17.29
N PHE A 23 15.16 18.93 -16.25
CA PHE A 23 15.61 19.07 -14.86
C PHE A 23 16.54 17.92 -14.45
N VAL A 24 16.11 16.67 -14.71
CA VAL A 24 16.92 15.48 -14.40
C VAL A 24 18.25 15.51 -15.17
N PHE A 25 18.20 15.83 -16.47
CA PHE A 25 19.40 15.96 -17.30
C PHE A 25 20.39 17.03 -16.79
N LYS A 26 19.89 18.19 -16.32
CA LYS A 26 20.75 19.25 -15.75
C LYS A 26 21.50 18.81 -14.50
N LEU A 27 20.99 17.81 -13.79
CA LEU A 27 21.66 17.19 -12.64
C LEU A 27 22.47 15.95 -13.04
N ASN A 28 22.75 15.76 -14.34
CA ASN A 28 23.43 14.61 -14.91
C ASN A 28 22.72 13.27 -14.66
N GLY A 29 21.43 13.32 -14.33
CA GLY A 29 20.62 12.12 -14.13
C GLY A 29 20.30 11.46 -15.47
N ASN A 30 20.43 10.14 -15.50
CA ASN A 30 20.00 9.33 -16.64
C ASN A 30 18.63 8.73 -16.34
N ILE A 31 17.64 8.93 -17.21
CA ILE A 31 16.32 8.31 -17.06
C ILE A 31 16.40 6.88 -17.62
N ILE A 32 16.18 5.90 -16.76
CA ILE A 32 16.21 4.46 -17.11
C ILE A 32 14.83 4.00 -17.58
N GLU A 33 13.78 4.51 -16.92
CA GLU A 33 12.40 4.16 -17.20
C GLU A 33 11.52 5.40 -17.03
N ALA A 34 10.54 5.59 -17.91
CA ALA A 34 9.60 6.69 -17.80
C ALA A 34 8.22 6.27 -18.30
N HIS A 35 7.22 6.48 -17.45
CA HIS A 35 5.81 6.31 -17.77
C HIS A 35 5.07 7.60 -17.45
N HIS A 36 4.12 7.97 -18.30
CA HIS A 36 3.23 9.09 -18.05
C HIS A 36 1.82 8.75 -18.47
N HIS A 37 0.86 9.37 -17.81
CA HIS A 37 -0.55 9.19 -18.09
C HIS A 37 -1.26 10.53 -17.90
N LEU A 38 -2.07 10.91 -18.89
CA LEU A 38 -2.98 12.04 -18.81
C LEU A 38 -4.39 11.50 -18.61
N ASP A 39 -4.98 11.84 -17.48
CA ASP A 39 -6.40 11.69 -17.25
C ASP A 39 -7.11 12.97 -17.72
N GLU A 40 -7.63 12.92 -18.95
CA GLU A 40 -8.30 14.07 -19.57
C GLU A 40 -9.59 14.46 -18.84
N GLN A 41 -10.31 13.49 -18.25
CA GLN A 41 -11.57 13.72 -17.57
C GLN A 41 -11.35 14.52 -16.28
N ASN A 42 -10.35 14.12 -15.49
CA ASN A 42 -10.01 14.80 -14.25
C ASN A 42 -8.98 15.93 -14.44
N LYS A 43 -8.47 16.12 -15.67
CA LYS A 43 -7.42 17.09 -16.04
C LYS A 43 -6.16 16.93 -15.18
N ARG A 44 -5.78 15.68 -14.91
CA ARG A 44 -4.62 15.34 -14.08
C ARG A 44 -3.56 14.63 -14.89
N PHE A 45 -2.33 15.06 -14.69
CA PHE A 45 -1.15 14.43 -15.27
C PHE A 45 -0.41 13.63 -14.19
N PHE A 46 0.00 12.41 -14.55
CA PHE A 46 0.78 11.51 -13.72
C PHE A 46 2.08 11.15 -14.44
N MET A 47 3.18 11.08 -13.69
CA MET A 47 4.47 10.65 -14.21
C MET A 47 5.22 9.81 -13.19
N ARG A 48 5.81 8.71 -13.65
CA ARG A 48 6.76 7.88 -12.92
C ARG A 48 8.05 7.82 -13.71
N ILE A 49 9.15 8.24 -13.12
CA ILE A 49 10.47 8.09 -13.71
C ILE A 49 11.41 7.36 -12.76
N GLU A 50 12.23 6.47 -13.31
CA GLU A 50 13.37 5.86 -12.64
C GLU A 50 14.65 6.51 -13.16
N ILE A 51 15.46 7.03 -12.24
CA ILE A 51 16.67 7.81 -12.51
C ILE A 51 17.87 7.01 -12.01
N GLY A 52 18.85 6.76 -12.87
CA GLY A 52 20.11 6.10 -12.50
C GLY A 52 21.00 6.97 -11.62
N ALA A 53 21.77 6.31 -10.76
CA ALA A 53 22.60 6.85 -9.66
C ALA A 53 23.64 7.96 -9.97
N ASN A 54 23.72 8.46 -11.20
CA ASN A 54 24.82 9.33 -11.65
C ASN A 54 24.52 10.83 -11.46
N LEU A 55 23.67 11.16 -10.49
CA LEU A 55 23.32 12.54 -10.16
C LEU A 55 24.55 13.29 -9.63
N THR A 56 24.72 14.55 -10.05
CA THR A 56 25.79 15.42 -9.56
C THR A 56 25.51 16.02 -8.17
N CYS A 57 24.39 15.65 -7.54
CA CYS A 57 23.93 16.23 -6.29
C CYS A 57 23.40 15.15 -5.35
N SER A 58 23.29 15.48 -4.06
CA SER A 58 22.61 14.61 -3.10
C SER A 58 21.10 14.55 -3.36
N LEU A 59 20.43 13.56 -2.78
CA LEU A 59 18.97 13.44 -2.87
C LEU A 59 18.26 14.64 -2.23
N ASP A 60 18.80 15.20 -1.15
CA ASP A 60 18.22 16.38 -0.51
C ASP A 60 18.41 17.65 -1.33
N GLU A 61 19.55 17.80 -2.00
CA GLU A 61 19.76 18.87 -2.98
C GLU A 61 18.84 18.72 -4.20
N PHE A 62 18.62 17.49 -4.67
CA PHE A 62 17.63 17.21 -5.72
C PHE A 62 16.26 17.70 -5.28
N LYS A 63 15.83 17.33 -4.05
CA LYS A 63 14.53 17.72 -3.51
C LYS A 63 14.39 19.24 -3.45
N GLN A 64 15.36 19.94 -2.87
CA GLN A 64 15.35 21.40 -2.74
C GLN A 64 15.23 22.09 -4.10
N LYS A 65 16.01 21.64 -5.10
CA LYS A 65 15.97 22.20 -6.45
C LYS A 65 14.66 21.87 -7.18
N PHE A 66 14.14 20.66 -6.98
CA PHE A 66 12.90 20.21 -7.64
C PHE A 66 11.66 20.92 -7.08
N THR A 67 11.66 21.31 -5.80
CA THR A 67 10.56 22.06 -5.17
C THR A 67 10.16 23.30 -5.99
N GLN A 68 11.11 24.06 -6.54
CA GLN A 68 10.79 25.25 -7.35
C GLN A 68 9.97 24.90 -8.61
N LEU A 69 10.30 23.78 -9.25
CA LEU A 69 9.56 23.30 -10.41
C LEU A 69 8.20 22.73 -9.98
N ALA A 70 8.18 21.97 -8.89
CA ALA A 70 6.98 21.38 -8.33
C ALA A 70 5.95 22.45 -7.94
N ASP A 71 6.35 23.49 -7.21
CA ASP A 71 5.48 24.57 -6.77
C ASP A 71 4.87 25.32 -7.96
N LYS A 72 5.68 25.61 -8.98
CA LYS A 72 5.24 26.29 -10.21
C LYS A 72 4.11 25.55 -10.93
N TYR A 73 4.13 24.21 -10.88
CA TYR A 73 3.15 23.35 -11.56
C TYR A 73 2.20 22.64 -10.59
N GLN A 74 2.19 23.05 -9.31
CA GLN A 74 1.34 22.45 -8.27
C GLN A 74 1.47 20.93 -8.22
N MET A 75 2.71 20.43 -8.32
CA MET A 75 3.00 19.01 -8.28
C MET A 75 2.86 18.47 -6.86
N ASN A 76 2.06 17.42 -6.69
CA ASN A 76 2.23 16.47 -5.62
C ASN A 76 3.26 15.44 -6.08
N TRP A 77 4.38 15.37 -5.39
CA TRP A 77 5.51 14.55 -5.83
C TRP A 77 6.21 13.89 -4.65
N ARG A 78 6.91 12.80 -4.96
CA ARG A 78 7.84 12.15 -4.04
C ARG A 78 8.99 11.53 -4.82
N ILE A 79 10.17 11.56 -4.22
CA ILE A 79 11.34 10.84 -4.72
C ILE A 79 11.87 9.93 -3.62
N ASN A 80 12.19 8.69 -3.98
CA ASN A 80 12.70 7.68 -3.06
C ASN A 80 13.94 7.02 -3.65
N ASP A 81 14.92 6.70 -2.80
CA ASP A 81 16.00 5.77 -3.15
C ASP A 81 15.42 4.36 -3.21
N THR A 82 15.71 3.62 -4.27
CA THR A 82 15.22 2.24 -4.45
C THR A 82 15.90 1.25 -3.51
N ASN A 83 17.03 1.59 -2.91
CA ASN A 83 17.67 0.77 -1.88
C ASN A 83 17.02 0.94 -0.49
N GLU A 84 16.30 2.04 -0.27
CA GLU A 84 15.54 2.25 0.97
C GLU A 84 14.27 1.41 0.93
N ARG A 85 14.37 0.20 1.49
CA ARG A 85 13.23 -0.72 1.60
C ARG A 85 12.20 -0.16 2.56
N LYS A 86 10.94 -0.18 2.13
CA LYS A 86 9.81 0.27 2.96
C LYS A 86 9.58 -0.71 4.10
N ARG A 87 9.28 -0.16 5.27
CA ARG A 87 8.89 -0.91 6.47
C ARG A 87 7.42 -1.32 6.37
N ILE A 88 7.17 -2.62 6.22
CA ILE A 88 5.84 -3.21 6.04
C ILE A 88 5.39 -3.84 7.36
N LEU A 89 4.30 -3.34 7.92
CA LEU A 89 3.60 -3.98 9.03
C LEU A 89 2.41 -4.79 8.50
N ILE A 90 2.37 -6.08 8.82
CA ILE A 90 1.22 -6.93 8.48
C ILE A 90 0.28 -6.95 9.69
N MET A 91 -1.01 -6.72 9.45
CA MET A 91 -2.06 -6.88 10.45
C MET A 91 -2.96 -8.05 10.06
N GLY A 92 -3.16 -9.01 10.95
CA GLY A 92 -3.96 -10.21 10.69
C GLY A 92 -4.85 -10.61 11.86
N SER A 93 -5.95 -11.31 11.60
CA SER A 93 -6.85 -11.83 12.64
C SER A 93 -6.66 -13.34 12.86
N LYS A 94 -7.57 -14.18 12.33
CA LYS A 94 -7.51 -15.65 12.52
C LYS A 94 -7.14 -16.42 11.25
N SER A 95 -7.29 -15.78 10.09
CA SER A 95 -6.99 -16.38 8.79
C SER A 95 -5.51 -16.21 8.50
N SER A 96 -4.84 -17.30 8.17
CA SER A 96 -3.39 -17.31 7.95
C SER A 96 -2.97 -17.10 6.50
N HIS A 97 -3.83 -17.38 5.51
CA HIS A 97 -3.43 -17.46 4.09
C HIS A 97 -2.69 -16.21 3.58
N CYS A 98 -3.25 -15.00 3.75
CA CYS A 98 -2.58 -13.77 3.31
C CYS A 98 -1.28 -13.50 4.10
N VAL A 99 -1.28 -13.78 5.41
CA VAL A 99 -0.09 -13.58 6.25
C VAL A 99 1.03 -14.53 5.83
N ALA A 100 0.69 -15.80 5.58
CA ALA A 100 1.63 -16.82 5.13
C ALA A 100 2.23 -16.48 3.76
N ASP A 101 1.40 -16.08 2.79
CA ASP A 101 1.86 -15.68 1.45
C ASP A 101 2.82 -14.49 1.53
N LEU A 102 2.45 -13.42 2.24
CA LEU A 102 3.29 -12.23 2.39
C LEU A 102 4.62 -12.54 3.10
N LEU A 103 4.59 -13.33 4.17
CA LEU A 103 5.81 -13.73 4.88
C LEU A 103 6.72 -14.59 3.99
N HIS A 104 6.15 -15.52 3.22
CA HIS A 104 6.91 -16.34 2.28
C HIS A 104 7.57 -15.50 1.20
N ARG A 105 6.82 -14.60 0.55
CA ARG A 105 7.38 -13.68 -0.46
C ARG A 105 8.43 -12.74 0.12
N GLY A 106 8.27 -12.33 1.38
CA GLY A 106 9.27 -11.56 2.11
C GLY A 106 10.58 -12.34 2.29
N LEU A 107 10.49 -13.62 2.69
CA LEU A 107 11.64 -14.52 2.84
C LEU A 107 12.38 -14.73 1.50
N GLU A 108 11.63 -14.94 0.42
CA GLU A 108 12.17 -15.16 -0.93
C GLU A 108 12.63 -13.86 -1.63
N ASN A 109 12.55 -12.71 -0.96
CA ASN A 109 12.85 -11.38 -1.53
C ASN A 109 12.03 -11.02 -2.77
N GLU A 110 10.81 -11.58 -2.91
CA GLU A 110 9.86 -11.18 -3.95
C GLU A 110 9.14 -9.86 -3.62
N LEU A 111 9.19 -9.43 -2.36
CA LEU A 111 8.66 -8.14 -1.92
C LEU A 111 9.79 -7.09 -1.84
N GLU A 112 9.63 -5.98 -2.57
CA GLU A 112 10.50 -4.79 -2.46
C GLU A 112 10.23 -3.99 -1.16
N GLY A 113 10.47 -4.62 -0.01
CA GLY A 113 10.26 -4.06 1.32
C GLY A 113 10.85 -4.94 2.42
N GLU A 114 10.72 -4.48 3.66
CA GLU A 114 11.12 -5.20 4.86
C GLU A 114 9.88 -5.42 5.73
N ILE A 115 9.56 -6.67 6.05
CA ILE A 115 8.46 -6.97 6.98
C ILE A 115 8.97 -6.76 8.40
N VAL A 116 8.51 -5.69 9.04
CA VAL A 116 8.99 -5.29 10.38
C VAL A 116 8.22 -5.93 11.52
N GLY A 117 7.12 -6.62 11.21
CA GLY A 117 6.34 -7.32 12.21
C GLY A 117 4.97 -7.76 11.72
N VAL A 118 4.33 -8.57 12.56
CA VAL A 118 2.92 -8.94 12.44
C VAL A 118 2.18 -8.56 13.71
N LEU A 119 1.15 -7.72 13.57
CA LEU A 119 0.22 -7.39 14.65
C LEU A 119 -1.06 -8.20 14.48
N SER A 120 -1.53 -8.81 15.57
CA SER A 120 -2.80 -9.54 15.56
C SER A 120 -3.65 -9.28 16.79
N ASN A 121 -4.97 -9.35 16.61
CA ASN A 121 -5.91 -9.34 17.73
C ASN A 121 -6.13 -10.74 18.34
N HIS A 122 -5.44 -11.77 17.84
CA HIS A 122 -5.47 -13.15 18.33
C HIS A 122 -4.06 -13.77 18.35
N ASP A 123 -3.86 -14.85 19.10
CA ASP A 123 -2.56 -15.56 19.14
C ASP A 123 -2.38 -16.58 18.01
N LYS A 124 -3.41 -16.84 17.21
CA LYS A 124 -3.43 -17.94 16.22
C LYS A 124 -2.31 -17.84 15.17
N LEU A 125 -1.84 -16.64 14.88
CA LEU A 125 -0.78 -16.41 13.88
C LEU A 125 0.63 -16.47 14.48
N LYS A 126 0.77 -16.60 15.80
CA LYS A 126 2.07 -16.51 16.49
C LYS A 126 3.07 -17.56 16.01
N GLU A 127 2.63 -18.80 15.88
CA GLU A 127 3.51 -19.92 15.50
C GLU A 127 4.06 -19.75 14.08
N ILE A 128 3.21 -19.44 13.10
CA ILE A 128 3.66 -19.23 11.72
C ILE A 128 4.57 -18.00 11.61
N VAL A 129 4.26 -16.90 12.30
CA VAL A 129 5.10 -15.70 12.29
C VAL A 129 6.49 -15.98 12.88
N SER A 130 6.53 -16.75 13.99
CA SER A 130 7.78 -17.17 14.60
C SER A 130 8.62 -18.06 13.69
N TRP A 131 7.99 -18.89 12.85
CA TRP A 131 8.71 -19.74 11.88
C TRP A 131 9.50 -18.90 10.86
N TYR A 132 8.95 -17.77 10.43
CA TYR A 132 9.62 -16.81 9.54
C TYR A 132 10.60 -15.87 10.26
N GLY A 133 10.76 -15.99 11.59
CA GLY A 133 11.66 -15.14 12.36
C GLY A 133 11.25 -13.66 12.42
N VAL A 134 9.95 -13.36 12.24
CA VAL A 134 9.42 -11.98 12.25
C VAL A 134 8.81 -11.65 13.62
N ASP A 135 8.89 -10.38 14.03
CA ASP A 135 8.31 -9.93 15.29
C ASP A 135 6.79 -10.08 15.32
N PHE A 136 6.26 -10.61 16.43
CA PHE A 136 4.82 -10.79 16.63
C PHE A 136 4.31 -9.98 17.82
N LYS A 137 3.26 -9.18 17.61
CA LYS A 137 2.58 -8.45 18.68
C LYS A 137 1.09 -8.79 18.72
N LYS A 138 0.64 -9.32 19.85
CA LYS A 138 -0.79 -9.50 20.14
C LYS A 138 -1.36 -8.24 20.82
N VAL A 139 -2.46 -7.71 20.28
CA VAL A 139 -3.30 -6.71 20.94
C VAL A 139 -4.77 -7.13 20.84
N ALA A 140 -5.29 -7.75 21.90
CA ALA A 140 -6.69 -8.17 21.93
C ALA A 140 -7.63 -6.95 21.88
N ILE A 141 -8.73 -7.08 21.14
CA ILE A 141 -9.82 -6.08 21.10
C ILE A 141 -11.06 -6.75 21.68
N GLU A 142 -11.51 -6.31 22.84
CA GLU A 142 -12.74 -6.82 23.47
C GLU A 142 -13.90 -5.83 23.32
N GLN A 143 -15.13 -6.33 23.22
CA GLN A 143 -16.32 -5.47 23.06
C GLN A 143 -16.49 -4.49 24.23
N LYS A 144 -16.17 -4.93 25.47
CA LYS A 144 -16.32 -4.12 26.69
C LYS A 144 -15.29 -2.99 26.80
N THR A 145 -14.12 -3.16 26.18
CA THR A 145 -12.97 -2.25 26.31
C THR A 145 -12.49 -1.71 24.96
N VAL A 146 -13.35 -1.79 23.93
CA VAL A 146 -12.99 -1.53 22.53
C VAL A 146 -12.24 -0.22 22.33
N LEU A 147 -12.65 0.87 22.98
CA LEU A 147 -11.98 2.17 22.85
C LEU A 147 -10.55 2.16 23.40
N ALA A 148 -10.35 1.58 24.58
CA ALA A 148 -9.04 1.48 25.22
C ALA A 148 -8.13 0.51 24.44
N ASP A 149 -8.67 -0.58 23.93
CA ASP A 149 -7.90 -1.57 23.18
C ASP A 149 -7.52 -1.07 21.78
N MET A 150 -8.38 -0.29 21.12
CA MET A 150 -8.03 0.39 19.87
C MET A 150 -6.90 1.40 20.06
N GLN A 151 -6.84 2.09 21.21
CA GLN A 151 -5.71 2.97 21.54
C GLN A 151 -4.40 2.18 21.72
N LYS A 152 -4.45 1.03 22.40
CA LYS A 152 -3.28 0.13 22.51
C LYS A 152 -2.82 -0.39 21.15
N MET A 153 -3.78 -0.73 20.27
CA MET A 153 -3.49 -1.20 18.92
C MET A 153 -2.79 -0.11 18.11
N MET A 154 -3.31 1.12 18.12
CA MET A 154 -2.67 2.26 17.46
C MET A 154 -1.26 2.53 18.00
N ALA A 155 -1.07 2.48 19.32
CA ALA A 155 0.25 2.64 19.92
C ALA A 155 1.22 1.55 19.43
N ALA A 156 0.79 0.28 19.44
CA ALA A 156 1.60 -0.82 18.94
C ALA A 156 1.96 -0.67 17.45
N VAL A 157 1.02 -0.21 16.60
CA VAL A 157 1.31 0.12 15.20
C VAL A 157 2.38 1.22 15.11
N TYR A 158 2.31 2.24 15.95
CA TYR A 158 3.29 3.34 15.93
C TYR A 158 4.67 2.89 16.40
N ASP A 159 4.76 1.98 17.36
CA ASP A 159 6.03 1.41 17.84
C ASP A 159 6.79 0.68 16.72
N PHE A 160 6.08 0.04 15.78
CA PHE A 160 6.69 -0.57 14.60
C PHE A 160 7.23 0.45 13.58
N ASN A 161 6.78 1.72 13.65
CA ASN A 161 7.10 2.78 12.70
C ASN A 161 7.02 2.34 11.21
N PRO A 162 5.85 1.86 10.73
CA PRO A 162 5.72 1.37 9.36
C PRO A 162 5.59 2.49 8.32
N ASP A 163 6.09 2.22 7.12
CA ASP A 163 5.81 3.01 5.91
C ASP A 163 4.51 2.56 5.24
N VAL A 164 4.20 1.26 5.33
CA VAL A 164 3.02 0.62 4.74
C VAL A 164 2.42 -0.36 5.75
N ILE A 165 1.08 -0.35 5.85
CA ILE A 165 0.33 -1.28 6.69
C ILE A 165 -0.53 -2.15 5.77
N VAL A 166 -0.42 -3.48 5.90
CA VAL A 166 -1.19 -4.44 5.11
C VAL A 166 -2.18 -5.16 6.00
N LEU A 167 -3.47 -4.94 5.77
CA LEU A 167 -4.55 -5.65 6.45
C LEU A 167 -4.75 -7.01 5.78
N ALA A 168 -3.95 -7.98 6.18
CA ALA A 168 -4.02 -9.37 5.74
C ALA A 168 -5.23 -10.06 6.39
N ARG A 169 -6.44 -9.69 5.95
CA ARG A 169 -7.73 -10.13 6.51
C ARG A 169 -7.85 -9.79 8.00
N TYR A 170 -7.45 -8.56 8.34
CA TYR A 170 -7.66 -8.01 9.68
C TYR A 170 -9.13 -7.57 9.83
N MET A 171 -9.82 -8.14 10.81
CA MET A 171 -11.29 -8.05 10.90
C MET A 171 -11.78 -6.94 11.83
N GLN A 172 -10.88 -6.12 12.39
CA GLN A 172 -11.25 -5.00 13.25
C GLN A 172 -11.25 -3.70 12.44
N ILE A 173 -12.18 -2.80 12.78
CA ILE A 173 -12.28 -1.48 12.15
C ILE A 173 -11.02 -0.67 12.46
N ILE A 174 -10.46 -0.02 11.45
CA ILE A 174 -9.32 0.87 11.61
C ILE A 174 -9.81 2.23 12.13
N PRO A 175 -9.24 2.75 13.23
CA PRO A 175 -9.62 4.06 13.74
C PRO A 175 -9.34 5.18 12.73
N LYS A 176 -10.26 6.14 12.61
CA LYS A 176 -10.13 7.33 11.75
C LYS A 176 -8.76 8.01 11.84
N LYS A 177 -8.24 8.24 13.05
CA LYS A 177 -6.92 8.84 13.27
C LYS A 177 -5.78 8.10 12.59
N MET A 178 -5.89 6.77 12.50
CA MET A 178 -4.91 5.93 11.82
C MET A 178 -5.07 6.01 10.29
N CYS A 179 -6.30 6.03 9.79
CA CYS A 179 -6.60 6.28 8.37
C CYS A 179 -6.04 7.64 7.91
N GLU A 180 -6.21 8.70 8.71
CA GLU A 180 -5.67 10.03 8.43
C GLU A 180 -4.13 10.05 8.43
N LYS A 181 -3.50 9.49 9.47
CA LYS A 181 -2.02 9.45 9.60
C LYS A 181 -1.35 8.64 8.49
N TYR A 182 -1.98 7.54 8.06
CA TYR A 182 -1.48 6.63 7.04
C TYR A 182 -2.31 6.68 5.76
N ALA A 183 -2.85 7.85 5.41
CA ALA A 183 -3.62 8.03 4.18
C ALA A 183 -2.79 7.59 2.96
N GLY A 184 -3.34 6.68 2.14
CA GLY A 184 -2.64 6.09 0.99
C GLY A 184 -1.50 5.13 1.36
N LYS A 185 -1.43 4.67 2.62
CA LYS A 185 -0.39 3.75 3.13
C LYS A 185 -0.95 2.51 3.83
N ILE A 186 -2.27 2.43 4.01
CA ILE A 186 -2.93 1.22 4.52
C ILE A 186 -3.61 0.50 3.35
N ILE A 187 -3.26 -0.75 3.13
CA ILE A 187 -3.79 -1.60 2.06
C ILE A 187 -4.65 -2.70 2.68
N ASN A 188 -5.85 -2.90 2.15
CA ASN A 188 -6.76 -3.96 2.58
C ASN A 188 -7.06 -4.93 1.43
N ILE A 189 -7.36 -6.18 1.79
CA ILE A 189 -7.84 -7.20 0.86
C ILE A 189 -9.24 -7.66 1.25
N HIS A 190 -10.19 -7.38 0.37
CA HIS A 190 -11.56 -7.88 0.48
C HIS A 190 -11.74 -9.07 -0.48
N HIS A 191 -12.46 -10.09 -0.04
CA HIS A 191 -12.62 -11.38 -0.75
C HIS A 191 -13.93 -11.46 -1.54
N SER A 192 -14.42 -10.29 -1.91
CA SER A 192 -15.55 -10.11 -2.81
C SER A 192 -15.08 -9.19 -3.92
N PHE A 193 -15.61 -9.41 -5.12
CA PHE A 193 -15.42 -8.50 -6.23
C PHE A 193 -16.29 -7.27 -5.99
N LEU A 194 -15.74 -6.23 -5.35
CA LEU A 194 -16.47 -5.00 -5.09
C LEU A 194 -16.97 -4.39 -6.43
N PRO A 195 -18.22 -3.88 -6.50
CA PRO A 195 -19.17 -3.68 -5.40
C PRO A 195 -20.06 -4.88 -5.04
N SER A 196 -19.91 -6.03 -5.72
CA SER A 196 -20.75 -7.21 -5.47
C SER A 196 -20.41 -7.89 -4.13
N PHE A 197 -21.43 -8.30 -3.39
CA PHE A 197 -21.34 -9.05 -2.12
C PHE A 197 -20.63 -8.36 -0.95
N ALA A 198 -20.66 -7.02 -0.87
CA ALA A 198 -20.22 -6.30 0.34
C ALA A 198 -20.95 -6.80 1.61
N GLY A 199 -20.28 -6.75 2.77
CA GLY A 199 -20.85 -7.17 4.07
C GLY A 199 -20.55 -8.62 4.48
N ARG A 200 -21.33 -9.16 5.43
CA ARG A 200 -21.06 -10.46 6.07
C ARG A 200 -21.32 -11.66 5.13
N ASN A 201 -20.56 -12.74 5.33
CA ASN A 201 -20.70 -14.04 4.61
C ASN A 201 -20.81 -13.92 3.08
N PRO A 202 -19.86 -13.27 2.38
CA PRO A 202 -19.95 -13.09 0.93
C PRO A 202 -19.92 -14.43 0.17
N TYR A 203 -19.13 -15.41 0.63
CA TYR A 203 -19.07 -16.73 -0.03
C TYR A 203 -20.40 -17.49 0.00
N GLN A 204 -21.13 -17.46 1.12
CA GLN A 204 -22.43 -18.11 1.22
C GLN A 204 -23.43 -17.48 0.23
N ARG A 205 -23.48 -16.14 0.16
CA ARG A 205 -24.35 -15.42 -0.77
C ARG A 205 -23.96 -15.67 -2.23
N ALA A 206 -22.67 -15.79 -2.52
CA ALA A 206 -22.18 -16.14 -3.84
C ALA A 206 -22.61 -17.57 -4.26
N ALA A 207 -22.52 -18.54 -3.34
CA ALA A 207 -22.98 -19.91 -3.56
C ALA A 207 -24.50 -19.98 -3.77
N GLU A 208 -25.29 -19.34 -2.91
CA GLU A 208 -26.74 -19.24 -3.04
C GLU A 208 -27.17 -18.60 -4.38
N ARG A 209 -26.36 -17.67 -4.90
CA ARG A 209 -26.61 -17.03 -6.20
C ARG A 209 -26.14 -17.86 -7.39
N GLY A 210 -25.37 -18.92 -7.17
CA GLY A 210 -24.83 -19.81 -8.20
C GLY A 210 -23.80 -19.14 -9.11
N VAL A 211 -22.97 -18.25 -8.56
CA VAL A 211 -21.96 -17.53 -9.35
C VAL A 211 -20.97 -18.50 -10.01
N LYS A 212 -20.30 -18.03 -11.08
CA LYS A 212 -19.24 -18.79 -11.77
C LYS A 212 -17.86 -18.15 -11.64
N LEU A 213 -17.80 -17.05 -10.91
CA LEU A 213 -16.60 -16.31 -10.59
C LEU A 213 -16.71 -15.82 -9.14
N ILE A 214 -15.64 -16.00 -8.39
CA ILE A 214 -15.38 -15.29 -7.15
C ILE A 214 -14.19 -14.35 -7.39
N GLY A 215 -14.05 -13.29 -6.61
CA GLY A 215 -12.96 -12.36 -6.81
C GLY A 215 -12.50 -11.72 -5.52
N ALA A 216 -11.38 -11.02 -5.62
CA ALA A 216 -10.83 -10.23 -4.53
C ALA A 216 -10.50 -8.82 -5.02
N THR A 217 -10.60 -7.87 -4.10
CA THR A 217 -10.28 -6.46 -4.35
C THR A 217 -9.25 -6.00 -3.33
N CYS A 218 -8.10 -5.57 -3.83
CA CYS A 218 -7.09 -4.87 -3.06
C CYS A 218 -7.35 -3.37 -3.18
N HIS A 219 -7.40 -2.65 -2.06
CA HIS A 219 -7.70 -1.22 -2.06
C HIS A 219 -6.99 -0.49 -0.92
N TYR A 220 -6.79 0.82 -1.08
CA TYR A 220 -6.39 1.66 0.04
C TYR A 220 -7.54 1.79 1.04
N VAL A 221 -7.22 1.85 2.33
CA VAL A 221 -8.22 2.09 3.38
C VAL A 221 -8.49 3.59 3.52
N THR A 222 -9.77 3.94 3.56
CA THR A 222 -10.27 5.28 3.89
C THR A 222 -11.11 5.21 5.18
N GLU A 223 -11.74 6.31 5.58
CA GLU A 223 -12.70 6.31 6.70
C GLU A 223 -13.98 5.54 6.37
N GLU A 224 -14.33 5.47 5.08
CA GLU A 224 -15.48 4.73 4.57
C GLU A 224 -15.08 3.26 4.38
N LEU A 225 -15.83 2.37 5.02
CA LEU A 225 -15.50 0.95 5.09
C LEU A 225 -15.60 0.30 3.70
N ASP A 226 -14.50 -0.32 3.26
CA ASP A 226 -14.40 -1.04 1.98
C ASP A 226 -14.66 -0.18 0.72
N GLU A 227 -14.53 1.15 0.79
CA GLU A 227 -14.82 2.08 -0.32
C GLU A 227 -13.60 2.88 -0.80
N GLY A 228 -12.42 2.60 -0.27
CA GLY A 228 -11.22 3.33 -0.67
C GLY A 228 -10.72 2.98 -2.09
N PRO A 229 -9.78 3.78 -2.64
CA PRO A 229 -9.31 3.62 -4.01
C PRO A 229 -8.80 2.20 -4.30
N ILE A 230 -9.36 1.56 -5.32
CA ILE A 230 -8.97 0.23 -5.78
C ILE A 230 -7.56 0.28 -6.35
N ILE A 231 -6.73 -0.70 -5.95
CA ILE A 231 -5.36 -0.88 -6.42
C ILE A 231 -5.31 -1.99 -7.46
N GLU A 232 -5.95 -3.14 -7.16
CA GLU A 232 -5.95 -4.32 -8.02
C GLU A 232 -7.20 -5.18 -7.76
N GLN A 233 -7.66 -5.89 -8.79
CA GLN A 233 -8.74 -6.88 -8.69
C GLN A 233 -8.42 -8.11 -9.53
N ASP A 234 -8.76 -9.29 -9.03
CA ASP A 234 -8.66 -10.52 -9.80
C ASP A 234 -9.80 -11.49 -9.44
N VAL A 235 -10.02 -12.49 -10.31
CA VAL A 235 -11.11 -13.46 -10.20
C VAL A 235 -10.63 -14.88 -10.40
N LEU A 236 -11.32 -15.80 -9.74
CA LEU A 236 -11.20 -17.24 -9.94
C LEU A 236 -12.54 -17.83 -10.33
N ARG A 237 -12.49 -18.83 -11.22
CA ARG A 237 -13.67 -19.60 -11.60
C ARG A 237 -14.05 -20.56 -10.49
N VAL A 238 -15.36 -20.66 -10.27
CA VAL A 238 -16.00 -21.69 -9.44
C VAL A 238 -17.08 -22.37 -10.27
N ASP A 239 -17.42 -23.60 -9.94
CA ASP A 239 -18.45 -24.36 -10.64
C ASP A 239 -19.65 -24.72 -9.75
N HIS A 240 -20.23 -25.91 -9.93
CA HIS A 240 -21.40 -26.37 -9.17
C HIS A 240 -21.03 -27.41 -8.10
N SER A 241 -19.77 -27.86 -8.10
CA SER A 241 -19.19 -28.77 -7.13
C SER A 241 -18.49 -28.05 -5.97
N ASP A 242 -18.19 -26.76 -6.13
CA ASP A 242 -17.72 -25.82 -5.10
C ASP A 242 -18.87 -25.30 -4.22
#